data_AF-A0A1L3SXK1-F1
#
_entry.id   AF-A0A1L3SXK1-F1
#
_cell.length_a   1.000
_cell.length_b   1.000
_cell.length_c   1.000
_cell.angle_alpha   90.00
_cell.angle_beta   90.00
_cell.angle_gamma   90.00
#
_symmetry.space_group_name_H-M   'P 1'
#
loop_
_entity.id
_entity.type
_entity.pdbx_description
1 polymer ?
#
loop_
_entity_poly.entity_id
_entity_poly.type
_entity_poly.pdbx_seq_one_letter_code
_entity_poly.pdbx_strand_id
1 'polypeptide(L)'
;MIVYNVARGWFPMKNDAEAHRRELGLPPAANTKVVINDRNELAALLNGMMGLTAEASPAGAVLEPQVVEPEVIQRNQVEVPECVPEFLVKEWARRSGINPDDIKRVSEASSETIHEP
;
A
#
# COMPACT_ATOMS: atom_id res chain seq x y z
N MET A 1 15.83 -14.82 -3.54
CA MET A 1 15.22 -13.66 -4.24
C MET A 1 16.08 -12.42 -4.02
N ILE A 2 16.18 -11.53 -5.00
CA ILE A 2 16.89 -10.25 -4.88
C ILE A 2 15.90 -9.14 -5.19
N VAL A 3 15.89 -8.09 -4.36
CA VAL A 3 15.11 -6.86 -4.61
C VAL A 3 15.99 -5.64 -4.36
N TYR A 4 15.73 -4.58 -5.10
CA TYR A 4 16.44 -3.31 -4.98
C TYR A 4 15.50 -2.28 -4.37
N ASN A 5 15.99 -1.51 -3.41
CA ASN A 5 15.25 -0.43 -2.79
C ASN A 5 15.93 0.91 -3.06
N VAL A 6 15.15 1.90 -3.49
CA VAL A 6 15.61 3.29 -3.68
C VAL A 6 14.61 4.22 -3.03
N ALA A 7 15.04 4.93 -1.98
CA ALA A 7 14.25 5.85 -1.15
C ALA A 7 13.02 5.21 -0.48
N ARG A 8 12.03 4.75 -1.26
CA ARG A 8 10.85 3.96 -0.87
C ARG A 8 10.29 3.06 -1.99
N GLY A 9 10.89 3.10 -3.19
CA GLY A 9 10.50 2.26 -4.33
C GLY A 9 11.19 0.90 -4.27
N TRP A 10 10.44 -0.15 -4.58
CA TRP A 10 10.94 -1.52 -4.67
C TRP A 10 10.99 -1.97 -6.13
N PHE A 11 12.15 -2.48 -6.55
CA PHE A 11 12.39 -2.87 -7.93
C PHE A 11 12.94 -4.30 -7.99
N PRO A 12 12.43 -5.13 -8.92
CA PRO A 12 12.94 -6.48 -9.12
C PRO A 12 14.29 -6.49 -9.85
N MET A 13 14.57 -5.46 -10.67
CA MET A 13 15.80 -5.34 -11.45
C MET A 13 16.64 -4.14 -11.03
N LYS A 14 17.97 -4.28 -11.13
CA LYS A 14 18.94 -3.22 -10.79
C LYS A 14 18.81 -2.00 -11.71
N ASN A 15 18.55 -2.23 -13.00
CA ASN A 15 18.52 -1.16 -13.99
C ASN A 15 17.34 -0.21 -13.75
N ASP A 16 16.18 -0.75 -13.39
CA ASP A 16 14.99 0.05 -13.06
C ASP A 16 15.22 0.87 -11.80
N ALA A 17 15.85 0.27 -10.78
CA ALA A 17 16.25 0.98 -9.58
C ALA A 17 17.24 2.12 -9.87
N GLU A 18 18.24 1.89 -10.73
CA GLU A 18 19.19 2.94 -11.12
C GLU A 18 18.56 4.05 -11.97
N ALA A 19 17.62 3.71 -12.85
CA ALA A 19 16.86 4.70 -13.62
C ALA A 19 16.06 5.60 -12.67
N HIS A 20 15.31 5.01 -11.74
CA HIS A 20 14.53 5.75 -10.76
C HIS A 20 15.40 6.59 -9.82
N ARG A 21 16.55 6.06 -9.39
CA ARG A 21 17.54 6.82 -8.59
C ARG A 21 18.04 8.06 -9.34
N ARG A 22 18.33 7.92 -10.64
CA ARG A 22 18.81 9.02 -11.49
C ARG A 22 17.73 10.07 -11.72
N GLU A 23 16.49 9.66 -11.94
CA GLU A 23 15.34 10.57 -12.03
C GLU A 23 15.19 11.42 -10.77
N LEU A 24 15.39 10.82 -9.61
CA LEU A 24 15.30 11.51 -8.31
C LEU A 24 16.58 12.29 -7.94
N GLY A 25 17.63 12.27 -8.77
CA GLY A 25 18.90 12.95 -8.48
C GLY A 25 19.63 12.43 -7.23
N LEU A 26 19.32 11.21 -6.79
CA LEU A 26 19.83 10.65 -5.53
C LEU A 26 21.28 10.16 -5.69
N PRO A 27 22.11 10.19 -4.62
CA PRO A 27 23.47 9.66 -4.68
C PRO A 27 23.48 8.15 -4.95
N PRO A 28 24.55 7.58 -5.53
CA PRO A 28 24.65 6.14 -5.80
C PRO A 28 24.43 5.25 -4.56
N ALA A 29 24.77 5.74 -3.38
CA ALA A 29 24.56 5.07 -2.09
C ALA A 29 23.07 4.89 -1.72
N ALA A 30 22.15 5.58 -2.40
CA ALA A 30 20.71 5.46 -2.15
C ALA A 30 20.08 4.19 -2.73
N ASN A 31 20.83 3.41 -3.52
CA ASN A 31 20.38 2.12 -4.04
C ASN A 31 20.84 0.98 -3.12
N THR A 32 19.88 0.35 -2.44
CA THR A 32 20.13 -0.76 -1.53
C THR A 32 19.75 -2.08 -2.19
N LYS A 33 20.70 -3.00 -2.28
CA LYS A 33 20.44 -4.38 -2.71
C LYS A 33 20.09 -5.24 -1.49
N VAL A 34 18.91 -5.84 -1.51
CA VAL A 34 18.46 -6.79 -0.49
C VAL A 34 18.47 -8.19 -1.10
N VAL A 35 19.16 -9.12 -0.43
CA VAL A 35 19.21 -10.53 -0.80
C VAL A 35 18.43 -11.33 0.23
N ILE A 36 17.51 -12.15 -0.24
CA ILE A 36 16.62 -12.98 0.57
C ILE A 36 16.88 -14.43 0.16
N ASN A 37 17.51 -15.19 1.02
CA ASN A 37 17.88 -16.58 0.78
C ASN A 37 16.75 -17.53 1.16
N ASP A 38 16.08 -17.25 2.28
CA ASP A 38 15.10 -18.16 2.89
C ASP A 38 13.75 -17.50 3.19
N ARG A 39 12.73 -18.35 3.42
CA ARG A 39 11.37 -17.90 3.76
C ARG A 39 11.33 -17.09 5.06
N ASN A 40 12.20 -17.41 6.02
CA ASN A 40 12.27 -16.70 7.30
C ASN A 40 12.80 -15.26 7.12
N GLU A 41 13.80 -15.06 6.25
CA GLU A 41 14.32 -13.73 5.93
C GLU A 41 13.26 -12.88 5.21
N LEU A 42 12.47 -13.50 4.31
CA LEU A 42 11.34 -12.83 3.68
C LEU A 42 10.30 -12.39 4.72
N ALA A 43 9.93 -13.28 5.65
CA ALA A 43 8.98 -12.97 6.71
C ALA A 43 9.48 -11.84 7.62
N ALA A 44 10.77 -11.87 7.99
CA ALA A 44 11.38 -10.82 8.80
C ALA A 44 11.37 -9.46 8.09
N LEU A 45 11.69 -9.42 6.78
CA LEU A 45 11.61 -8.20 5.98
C LEU A 45 10.18 -7.63 5.96
N LEU A 46 9.19 -8.48 5.67
CA LEU A 46 7.79 -8.08 5.60
C LEU A 46 7.25 -7.60 6.96
N ASN A 47 7.58 -8.32 8.04
CA ASN A 47 7.20 -7.91 9.39
C ASN A 47 7.82 -6.55 9.76
N GLY A 48 9.09 -6.34 9.43
CA GLY A 48 9.76 -5.05 9.62
C GLY A 48 9.11 -3.92 8.82
N MET A 49 8.68 -4.18 7.57
CA MET A 49 7.97 -3.21 6.74
C MET A 49 6.59 -2.84 7.30
N MET A 50 5.91 -3.77 7.96
CA MET A 50 4.60 -3.52 8.58
C MET A 50 4.71 -2.90 9.99
N GLY A 51 5.92 -2.60 10.46
CA GLY A 51 6.12 -2.11 11.83
C GLY A 51 5.80 -3.15 12.89
N LEU A 52 5.71 -4.43 12.51
CA LEU A 52 5.63 -5.57 13.43
C LEU A 52 7.05 -5.86 13.94
N THR A 53 7.64 -4.90 14.65
CA THR A 53 8.84 -5.18 15.43
C THR A 53 8.42 -6.13 16.53
N ALA A 54 9.04 -7.31 16.57
CA ALA A 54 8.90 -8.25 17.67
C ALA A 54 9.48 -7.61 18.93
N GLU A 55 8.72 -6.72 19.58
CA GLU A 55 8.91 -6.44 20.98
C GLU A 55 8.62 -7.74 21.71
N ALA A 56 9.71 -8.42 22.07
CA ALA A 56 9.84 -9.52 22.99
C ALA A 56 8.57 -10.38 23.17
N SER A 57 8.49 -11.51 22.47
CA SER A 57 7.77 -12.66 23.04
C SER A 57 8.69 -13.29 24.09
N PRO A 58 8.48 -13.09 25.40
CA PRO A 58 9.10 -13.97 26.38
C PRO A 58 8.60 -15.39 26.10
N ALA A 59 9.52 -16.33 26.02
CA ALA A 59 9.20 -17.74 25.82
C ALA A 59 8.20 -18.20 26.89
N GLY A 60 6.95 -18.46 26.51
CA GLY A 60 5.94 -19.06 27.39
C GLY A 60 4.63 -18.29 27.61
N ALA A 61 4.36 -17.17 26.93
CA ALA A 61 3.06 -16.50 27.06
C ALA A 61 2.00 -17.16 26.15
N VAL A 62 1.07 -17.90 26.76
CA VAL A 62 -0.19 -18.31 26.14
C VAL A 62 -0.89 -17.05 25.65
N LEU A 63 -1.13 -16.97 24.34
CA LEU A 63 -1.89 -15.90 23.71
C LEU A 63 -3.37 -16.07 24.06
N GLU A 64 -3.81 -15.50 25.17
CA GLU A 64 -5.22 -15.15 25.31
C GLU A 64 -5.51 -14.03 24.32
N PRO A 65 -6.46 -14.20 23.38
CA PRO A 65 -6.78 -13.16 22.41
C PRO A 65 -7.40 -11.99 23.17
N GLN A 66 -6.63 -10.92 23.39
CA GLN A 66 -7.21 -9.64 23.74
C GLN A 66 -8.07 -9.19 22.56
N VAL A 67 -9.39 -9.29 22.76
CA VAL A 67 -10.40 -8.67 21.92
C VAL A 67 -10.26 -7.16 22.13
N VAL A 68 -9.31 -6.56 21.42
CA VAL A 68 -9.29 -5.12 21.19
C VAL A 68 -10.53 -4.84 20.35
N GLU A 69 -11.48 -4.09 20.89
CA GLU A 69 -12.66 -3.64 20.14
C GLU A 69 -12.17 -2.98 18.85
N PRO A 70 -12.70 -3.39 17.68
CA PRO A 70 -12.22 -2.86 16.41
C PRO A 70 -12.55 -1.37 16.38
N GLU A 71 -11.52 -0.54 16.50
CA GLU A 71 -11.58 0.86 16.12
C GLU A 71 -12.06 0.89 14.67
N VAL A 72 -13.29 1.31 14.47
CA VAL A 72 -13.96 1.35 13.18
C VAL A 72 -13.23 2.39 12.34
N ILE A 73 -12.21 1.95 11.61
CA ILE A 73 -11.61 2.72 10.52
C ILE A 73 -12.78 3.07 9.61
N GLN A 74 -13.14 4.36 9.55
CA GLN A 74 -14.18 4.86 8.66
C GLN A 74 -13.92 4.28 7.28
N ARG A 75 -14.89 3.51 6.77
CA ARG A 75 -14.81 2.91 5.44
C ARG A 75 -14.45 4.01 4.45
N ASN A 76 -13.30 3.89 3.80
CA ASN A 76 -12.94 4.74 2.68
C ASN A 76 -14.07 4.67 1.66
N GLN A 77 -14.85 5.75 1.55
CA GLN A 77 -15.90 5.86 0.54
C GLN A 77 -15.23 5.87 -0.82
N VAL A 78 -15.66 4.99 -1.72
CA VAL A 78 -15.07 4.90 -3.05
C VAL A 78 -15.84 5.81 -3.98
N GLU A 79 -15.16 6.83 -4.49
CA GLU A 79 -15.69 7.77 -5.46
C GLU A 79 -15.37 7.32 -6.88
N VAL A 80 -16.40 7.16 -7.71
CA VAL A 80 -16.28 6.75 -9.11
C VAL A 80 -16.89 7.81 -10.02
N PRO A 81 -16.15 8.27 -11.05
CA PRO A 81 -16.68 9.23 -12.01
C PRO A 81 -17.95 8.74 -12.72
N GLU A 82 -18.88 9.65 -13.04
CA GLU A 82 -20.11 9.31 -13.76
C GLU A 82 -19.87 8.75 -15.16
N CYS A 83 -18.74 9.08 -15.78
CA CYS A 83 -18.35 8.57 -17.09
C CYS A 83 -18.08 7.05 -17.11
N VAL A 84 -17.96 6.41 -15.95
CA VAL A 84 -17.72 4.96 -15.85
C VAL A 84 -19.05 4.19 -15.95
N PRO A 85 -19.22 3.30 -16.94
CA PRO A 85 -20.42 2.46 -17.07
C PRO A 85 -20.70 1.60 -15.82
N GLU A 86 -21.97 1.45 -15.46
CA GLU A 86 -22.37 0.72 -14.23
C GLU A 86 -21.85 -0.72 -14.17
N PHE A 87 -21.75 -1.41 -15.31
CA PHE A 87 -21.32 -2.81 -15.34
C PHE A 87 -19.85 -2.95 -14.89
N LEU A 88 -19.00 -1.97 -15.22
CA LEU A 88 -17.60 -1.96 -14.78
C LEU A 88 -17.50 -1.67 -13.28
N VAL A 89 -18.32 -0.75 -12.78
CA VAL A 89 -18.39 -0.43 -11.34
C VAL A 89 -18.82 -1.66 -10.54
N LYS A 90 -19.88 -2.34 -10.96
CA LYS A 90 -20.38 -3.57 -10.32
C LYS A 90 -19.37 -4.71 -10.37
N GLU A 91 -18.68 -4.88 -11.50
CA GLU A 91 -17.66 -5.92 -11.64
C GLU A 91 -16.43 -5.65 -10.77
N TRP A 92 -15.95 -4.41 -10.74
CA TRP A 92 -14.86 -3.99 -9.86
C TRP A 92 -15.22 -4.15 -8.39
N ALA A 93 -16.43 -3.71 -7.98
CA ALA A 93 -16.94 -3.86 -6.61
C ALA A 93 -16.93 -5.32 -6.16
N ARG A 94 -17.41 -6.23 -7.03
CA ARG A 94 -17.41 -7.68 -6.78
C ARG A 94 -16.01 -8.26 -6.61
N ARG A 95 -15.03 -7.81 -7.42
CA ARG A 95 -13.63 -8.28 -7.32
C ARG A 95 -12.92 -7.74 -6.08
N SER A 96 -13.25 -6.52 -5.67
CA SER A 96 -12.62 -5.84 -4.53
C SER A 96 -13.30 -6.12 -3.19
N GLY A 97 -14.43 -6.85 -3.18
CA GLY A 97 -15.20 -7.15 -1.96
C GLY A 97 -15.92 -5.93 -1.36
N ILE A 98 -16.23 -4.93 -2.19
CA ILE A 98 -16.90 -3.69 -1.79
C ILE A 98 -18.37 -3.80 -2.15
N ASN A 99 -19.28 -3.36 -1.27
CA ASN A 99 -20.71 -3.33 -1.63
C ASN A 99 -20.93 -2.23 -2.68
N PRO A 100 -21.73 -2.50 -3.72
CA PRO A 100 -22.01 -1.51 -4.76
C PRO A 100 -22.70 -0.25 -4.20
N ASP A 101 -23.40 -0.35 -3.07
CA ASP A 101 -24.04 0.76 -2.38
C ASP A 101 -23.06 1.70 -1.63
N ASP A 102 -21.83 1.25 -1.40
CA ASP A 102 -20.75 2.05 -0.78
C ASP A 102 -20.00 2.93 -1.81
N ILE A 103 -20.43 2.90 -3.09
CA ILE A 103 -19.78 3.60 -4.20
C ILE A 103 -20.55 4.88 -4.55
N LYS A 104 -19.89 6.03 -4.37
CA LYS A 104 -20.46 7.34 -4.68
C LYS A 104 -20.07 7.79 -6.08
N ARG A 105 -21.04 8.24 -6.88
CA ARG A 105 -20.80 8.83 -8.20
C ARG A 105 -20.35 10.28 -8.05
N VAL A 106 -19.29 10.67 -8.78
CA VAL A 106 -18.83 12.07 -8.84
C VAL A 106 -18.88 12.56 -10.29
N SER A 107 -19.54 13.69 -10.52
CA SER A 107 -19.58 14.36 -11.82
C SER A 107 -18.46 15.41 -11.89
N GLU A 108 -17.79 15.54 -13.03
CA GLU A 108 -16.74 16.55 -13.29
C GLU A 108 -17.24 18.01 -13.25
N ALA A 109 -18.54 18.26 -13.04
CA ALA A 109 -19.15 19.58 -13.10
C ALA A 109 -18.90 20.48 -11.86
N SER A 110 -18.08 20.06 -10.90
CA SER A 110 -17.87 20.80 -9.65
C SER A 110 -16.39 21.03 -9.30
N SER A 111 -15.59 21.41 -10.31
CA SER A 111 -14.25 21.96 -10.12
C SER A 111 -14.08 23.23 -10.96
N GLU A 112 -15.00 24.19 -10.80
CA GLU A 112 -14.75 25.55 -11.25
C GLU A 112 -15.26 26.51 -10.19
N THR A 113 -14.46 27.55 -9.94
CA THR A 113 -14.65 28.66 -8.97
C THR A 113 -14.10 28.41 -7.58
N ILE A 114 -12.83 28.77 -7.35
CA ILE A 114 -12.48 29.96 -6.54
C ILE A 114 -11.21 30.56 -7.16
N HIS A 115 -11.39 31.64 -7.91
CA HIS A 115 -10.35 32.55 -8.35
C HIS A 115 -10.53 33.79 -7.50
N GLU A 116 -9.59 34.13 -6.62
CA GLU A 116 -9.57 35.43 -5.94
C GLU A 116 -8.28 35.58 -5.12
N PRO A 117 -7.85 36.81 -4.82
CA PRO A 117 -7.51 37.91 -5.73
C PRO A 117 -6.02 38.30 -5.67
#